data_AF-A0A2N0X793-F1
#
_entry.id   AF-A0A2N0X793-F1
#
_cell.length_a   1.000
_cell.length_b   1.000
_cell.length_c   1.000
_cell.angle_alpha   90.00
_cell.angle_beta   90.00
_cell.angle_gamma   90.00
#
_symmetry.space_group_name_H-M   'P 1'
#
loop_
_entity.id
_entity.type
_entity.pdbx_description
1 polymer ?
#
loop_
_entity_poly.entity_id
_entity_poly.type
_entity_poly.pdbx_seq_one_letter_code
_entity_poly.pdbx_strand_id
1 'polypeptide(L)'
;MRRGFRHGPRGCVARIGPGARGFHRRRFRLRGGRGPRPVLAEPPPLRIALAPMREPLEGAAAFGPRLRHARLDRGLSQSGLASGICSTSAISRWESGHSLPSAEVLLALARRLNIDVHLLTGSGFDSRFAESTEGFADLLRLALGDTPPDAASPVASWIARARRALREALDCTPDAARRLVDDLALDPLTASTPATLEAIEVLDALVTLWEKRNAAAASALIDVLSWTTDAPERLRRAALEAAVAVLVMGGMPVAARGAVVRVGPSQVSETTRVILSWATARFGGNAAAPLPPSHADLTARDVAFRLFARLHAQGASPSQAAHTAAALLPEDALLARWSAWLGPRGSGAPPPFQGCRRGEK
;
A
#
# COMPACT_ATOMS: atom_id res chain seq x y z
N MET A 1 -54.40 -15.99 -20.10
CA MET A 1 -55.01 -16.92 -19.12
C MET A 1 -54.57 -16.51 -17.72
N ARG A 2 -55.53 -16.14 -16.87
CA ARG A 2 -55.36 -15.85 -15.43
C ARG A 2 -55.49 -17.14 -14.62
N ARG A 3 -54.90 -17.13 -13.41
CA ARG A 3 -55.08 -17.95 -12.18
C ARG A 3 -53.70 -18.45 -11.72
N GLY A 4 -53.22 -18.32 -10.49
CA GLY A 4 -53.86 -17.97 -9.21
C GLY A 4 -53.44 -18.99 -8.13
N PHE A 5 -53.39 -18.54 -6.87
CA PHE A 5 -53.10 -19.25 -5.59
C PHE A 5 -51.62 -19.27 -5.14
N ARG A 6 -51.14 -18.54 -4.10
CA ARG A 6 -51.54 -18.15 -2.71
C ARG A 6 -51.35 -19.22 -1.61
N HIS A 7 -50.83 -18.68 -0.48
CA HIS A 7 -50.63 -19.21 0.89
C HIS A 7 -49.33 -19.99 1.13
N GLY A 8 -48.52 -19.71 2.15
CA GLY A 8 -48.66 -18.93 3.40
C GLY A 8 -47.93 -19.69 4.53
N PRO A 9 -47.32 -19.02 5.54
CA PRO A 9 -46.21 -19.57 6.32
C PRO A 9 -46.64 -20.32 7.59
N ARG A 10 -45.76 -21.15 8.15
CA ARG A 10 -45.88 -21.71 9.51
C ARG A 10 -44.60 -21.47 10.28
N GLY A 11 -44.71 -20.69 11.36
CA GLY A 11 -43.72 -20.61 12.42
C GLY A 11 -43.82 -21.80 13.39
N CYS A 12 -42.73 -22.05 14.11
CA CYS A 12 -42.72 -22.90 15.29
C CYS A 12 -42.00 -22.17 16.43
N VAL A 13 -42.75 -21.94 17.51
CA VAL A 13 -42.32 -21.52 18.84
C VAL A 13 -42.66 -22.66 19.80
N ALA A 14 -41.71 -23.05 20.65
CA ALA A 14 -41.87 -23.78 21.95
C ALA A 14 -40.49 -24.38 22.31
N ARG A 15 -40.03 -24.53 23.56
CA ARG A 15 -40.63 -24.36 24.88
C ARG A 15 -39.50 -24.32 25.94
N ILE A 16 -39.83 -23.66 27.04
CA ILE A 16 -39.11 -23.56 28.32
C ILE A 16 -39.31 -24.83 29.16
N GLY A 17 -38.34 -25.19 30.02
CA GLY A 17 -38.54 -26.10 31.16
C GLY A 17 -37.25 -26.45 31.93
N PRO A 18 -37.29 -26.70 33.26
CA PRO A 18 -36.42 -26.01 34.23
C PRO A 18 -35.53 -26.91 35.11
N GLY A 19 -34.60 -26.29 35.86
CA GLY A 19 -33.81 -26.98 36.91
C GLY A 19 -33.23 -26.03 37.96
N ALA A 20 -33.98 -25.80 39.04
CA ALA A 20 -33.59 -25.04 40.23
C ALA A 20 -32.77 -25.89 41.22
N ARG A 21 -31.88 -25.23 41.98
CA ARG A 21 -31.35 -25.56 43.34
C ARG A 21 -30.23 -24.54 43.62
N GLY A 22 -30.06 -23.84 44.74
CA GLY A 22 -30.74 -23.74 46.03
C GLY A 22 -29.80 -23.00 47.00
N PHE A 23 -30.32 -21.96 47.67
CA PHE A 23 -29.99 -21.43 49.01
C PHE A 23 -28.55 -21.46 49.59
N HIS A 24 -28.05 -20.28 50.01
CA HIS A 24 -27.81 -20.02 51.45
C HIS A 24 -27.81 -18.51 51.77
N ARG A 25 -28.83 -18.09 52.53
CA ARG A 25 -28.89 -16.80 53.24
C ARG A 25 -28.13 -16.92 54.56
N ARG A 26 -27.27 -15.96 54.89
CA ARG A 26 -26.90 -15.67 56.29
C ARG A 26 -27.44 -14.30 56.69
N ARG A 27 -28.25 -14.32 57.74
CA ARG A 27 -28.81 -13.18 58.47
C ARG A 27 -27.68 -12.51 59.26
N PHE A 28 -27.66 -11.18 59.30
CA PHE A 28 -27.10 -10.47 60.45
C PHE A 28 -28.10 -9.42 60.95
N ARG A 29 -28.40 -9.52 62.25
CA ARG A 29 -29.38 -8.72 62.98
C ARG A 29 -28.83 -7.34 63.29
N LEU A 30 -29.72 -6.37 63.21
CA LEU A 30 -29.62 -5.05 63.82
C LEU A 30 -29.74 -5.16 65.35
N ARG A 31 -28.88 -4.47 66.09
CA ARG A 31 -29.14 -4.02 67.45
C ARG A 31 -28.66 -2.58 67.57
N GLY A 32 -29.59 -1.70 67.96
CA GLY A 32 -29.36 -0.28 68.13
C GLY A 32 -28.66 0.07 69.45
N GLY A 33 -27.97 1.21 69.44
CA GLY A 33 -27.51 1.95 70.59
C GLY A 33 -27.56 3.43 70.25
N ARG A 34 -28.42 4.18 70.95
CA ARG A 34 -28.54 5.64 70.87
C ARG A 34 -27.34 6.28 71.56
N GLY A 35 -26.55 7.05 70.83
CA GLY A 35 -25.57 8.00 71.34
C GLY A 35 -25.82 9.38 70.73
N PRO A 36 -25.42 10.48 71.40
CA PRO A 36 -25.68 11.84 70.94
C PRO A 36 -24.96 12.13 69.63
N ARG A 37 -25.67 12.77 68.70
CA ARG A 37 -25.19 13.13 67.35
C ARG A 37 -23.99 14.08 67.48
N PRO A 38 -22.79 13.72 66.95
CA PRO A 38 -21.76 14.72 66.73
C PRO A 38 -22.22 15.66 65.61
N VAL A 39 -22.04 16.96 65.84
CA VAL A 39 -22.24 18.03 64.86
C VAL A 39 -21.47 17.65 63.59
N LEU A 40 -22.18 17.53 62.47
CA LEU A 40 -21.60 17.34 61.15
C LEU A 40 -20.77 18.59 60.84
N ALA A 41 -19.46 18.50 61.04
CA ALA A 41 -18.54 19.37 60.34
C ALA A 41 -18.74 19.12 58.84
N GLU A 42 -19.05 20.17 58.09
CA GLU A 42 -19.13 20.09 56.64
C GLU A 42 -17.83 19.46 56.10
N PRO A 43 -17.91 18.46 55.20
CA PRO A 43 -16.71 17.96 54.56
C PRO A 43 -16.06 19.13 53.81
N PRO A 44 -14.73 19.34 53.92
CA PRO A 44 -14.06 20.30 53.06
C PRO A 44 -14.40 19.93 51.61
N PRO A 45 -14.59 20.91 50.72
CA PRO A 45 -14.91 20.59 49.33
C PRO A 45 -13.85 19.62 48.83
N LEU A 46 -14.30 18.46 48.32
CA LEU A 46 -13.48 17.58 47.52
C LEU A 46 -13.00 18.42 46.33
N ARG A 47 -11.88 19.12 46.53
CA ARG A 47 -10.98 19.46 45.46
C ARG A 47 -10.54 18.11 44.93
N ILE A 48 -11.28 17.61 43.94
CA ILE A 48 -10.67 16.81 42.89
C ILE A 48 -9.55 17.71 42.39
N ALA A 49 -8.37 17.54 42.97
CA ALA A 49 -7.14 17.90 42.30
C ALA A 49 -7.20 17.05 41.04
N LEU A 50 -7.72 17.66 39.96
CA LEU A 50 -7.38 17.29 38.61
C LEU A 50 -5.85 17.30 38.63
N ALA A 51 -5.26 16.13 38.87
CA ALA A 51 -3.89 15.87 38.49
C ALA A 51 -3.77 16.43 37.08
N PRO A 52 -2.77 17.28 36.79
CA PRO A 52 -2.67 17.87 35.48
C PRO A 52 -2.73 16.73 34.49
N MET A 53 -3.76 16.75 33.62
CA MET A 53 -3.78 15.98 32.39
C MET A 53 -2.44 16.32 31.75
N ARG A 54 -1.49 15.38 31.85
CA ARG A 54 -0.17 15.56 31.26
C ARG A 54 -0.42 15.58 29.77
N GLU A 55 -0.40 16.78 29.18
CA GLU A 55 -0.25 16.98 27.75
C GLU A 55 0.81 15.97 27.25
N PRO A 56 0.47 15.08 26.32
CA PRO A 56 1.46 14.18 25.75
C PRO A 56 2.57 15.03 25.16
N LEU A 57 3.82 14.71 25.49
CA LEU A 57 4.98 15.28 24.79
C LEU A 57 4.70 15.12 23.28
N GLU A 58 4.70 16.19 22.49
CA GLU A 58 4.26 16.18 21.07
C GLU A 58 4.92 15.06 20.24
N GLY A 59 6.16 14.67 20.58
CA GLY A 59 6.85 13.53 19.96
C GLY A 59 6.36 12.14 20.39
N ALA A 60 5.79 11.99 21.59
CA ALA A 60 5.27 10.73 22.13
C ALA A 60 3.92 10.31 21.53
N ALA A 61 3.08 11.28 21.15
CA ALA A 61 1.77 11.02 20.55
C ALA A 61 1.89 10.37 19.16
N ALA A 62 2.90 10.76 18.37
CA ALA A 62 3.15 10.19 17.04
C ALA A 62 4.04 8.93 17.06
N PHE A 63 4.94 8.81 18.05
CA PHE A 63 5.84 7.66 18.19
C PHE A 63 5.10 6.32 18.38
N GLY A 64 4.14 6.29 19.30
CA GLY A 64 3.43 5.06 19.68
C GLY A 64 2.70 4.38 18.52
N PRO A 65 1.87 5.12 17.74
CA PRO A 65 1.24 4.59 16.54
C PRO A 65 2.22 4.03 15.51
N ARG A 66 3.34 4.72 15.24
CA ARG A 66 4.37 4.26 14.28
C ARG A 66 5.05 2.98 14.74
N LEU A 67 5.42 2.90 16.02
CA LEU A 67 6.01 1.69 16.61
C LEU A 67 5.07 0.50 16.51
N ARG A 68 3.79 0.70 16.86
CA ARG A 68 2.76 -0.34 16.81
C ARG A 68 2.55 -0.86 15.39
N HIS A 69 2.47 0.04 14.41
CA HIS A 69 2.28 -0.31 13.02
C HIS A 69 3.47 -1.11 12.48
N ALA A 70 4.69 -0.56 12.59
CA ALA A 70 5.91 -1.22 12.13
C ALA A 70 6.09 -2.63 12.74
N ARG A 71 5.65 -2.81 13.98
CA ARG A 71 5.63 -4.12 14.66
C ARG A 71 4.63 -5.09 14.02
N LEU A 72 3.39 -4.64 13.81
CA LEU A 72 2.32 -5.48 13.26
C LEU A 72 2.62 -5.89 11.81
N ASP A 73 3.18 -4.99 10.99
CA ASP A 73 3.56 -5.28 9.59
C ASP A 73 4.63 -6.36 9.47
N ARG A 74 5.41 -6.55 10.53
CA ARG A 74 6.45 -7.59 10.63
C ARG A 74 5.96 -8.86 11.30
N GLY A 75 4.66 -8.95 11.59
CA GLY A 75 4.06 -10.09 12.27
C GLY A 75 4.57 -10.30 13.69
N LEU A 76 5.15 -9.26 14.32
CA LEU A 76 5.72 -9.36 15.65
C LEU A 76 4.66 -9.11 16.72
N SER A 77 4.64 -9.95 17.76
CA SER A 77 3.92 -9.62 19.00
C SER A 77 4.72 -8.58 19.80
N GLN A 78 4.09 -7.91 20.78
CA GLN A 78 4.81 -7.01 21.69
C GLN A 78 5.96 -7.75 22.42
N SER A 79 5.75 -9.02 22.80
CA SER A 79 6.80 -9.86 23.38
C SER A 79 7.91 -10.19 22.38
N GLY A 80 7.56 -10.44 21.12
CA GLY A 80 8.51 -10.68 20.04
C GLY A 80 9.40 -9.47 19.75
N LEU A 81 8.81 -8.26 19.72
CA LEU A 81 9.59 -7.03 19.57
C LEU A 81 10.48 -6.76 20.79
N ALA A 82 9.95 -6.95 22.01
CA ALA A 82 10.64 -6.69 23.26
C ALA A 82 11.85 -7.62 23.53
N SER A 83 11.81 -8.85 23.03
CA SER A 83 12.75 -9.92 23.34
C SER A 83 14.23 -9.48 23.28
N GLY A 84 14.94 -9.54 24.40
CA GLY A 84 16.36 -9.15 24.45
C GLY A 84 16.66 -7.66 24.23
N ILE A 85 15.65 -6.76 24.25
CA ILE A 85 15.84 -5.30 24.26
C ILE A 85 15.25 -4.69 25.53
N CYS A 86 13.99 -5.00 25.84
CA CYS A 86 13.25 -4.36 26.93
C CYS A 86 12.10 -5.25 27.43
N SER A 87 11.31 -4.75 28.39
CA SER A 87 10.12 -5.47 28.85
C SER A 87 8.93 -5.28 27.90
N THR A 88 8.07 -6.30 27.79
CA THR A 88 6.82 -6.22 26.99
C THR A 88 5.92 -5.06 27.45
N SER A 89 5.88 -4.77 28.76
CA SER A 89 5.14 -3.64 29.31
C SER A 89 5.73 -2.28 28.90
N ALA A 90 7.03 -2.20 28.59
CA ALA A 90 7.63 -0.98 28.04
C ALA A 90 7.12 -0.72 26.61
N ILE A 91 7.09 -1.75 25.75
CA ILE A 91 6.48 -1.66 24.41
C ILE A 91 5.03 -1.20 24.50
N SER A 92 4.22 -1.80 25.36
CA SER A 92 2.81 -1.41 25.53
C SER A 92 2.64 0.06 25.93
N ARG A 93 3.46 0.56 26.88
CA ARG A 93 3.43 1.98 27.28
C ARG A 93 3.84 2.91 26.15
N TRP A 94 4.85 2.53 25.38
CA TRP A 94 5.30 3.32 24.23
C TRP A 94 4.27 3.37 23.11
N GLU A 95 3.69 2.23 22.72
CA GLU A 95 2.64 2.14 21.71
C GLU A 95 1.38 2.92 22.08
N SER A 96 1.12 3.04 23.39
CA SER A 96 -0.01 3.80 23.93
C SER A 96 0.33 5.27 24.22
N GLY A 97 1.52 5.75 23.82
CA GLY A 97 1.95 7.14 23.99
C GLY A 97 2.24 7.58 25.44
N HIS A 98 2.36 6.64 26.39
CA HIS A 98 2.54 6.96 27.82
C HIS A 98 3.99 7.35 28.18
N SER A 99 4.97 6.98 27.35
CA SER A 99 6.38 7.32 27.53
C SER A 99 7.14 7.16 26.20
N LEU A 100 8.40 7.60 26.16
CA LEU A 100 9.33 7.35 25.05
C LEU A 100 10.47 6.41 25.50
N PRO A 101 11.04 5.60 24.59
CA PRO A 101 12.26 4.83 24.87
C PRO A 101 13.50 5.73 24.92
N SER A 102 14.60 5.23 25.52
CA SER A 102 15.91 5.86 25.39
C SER A 102 16.47 5.69 23.97
N ALA A 103 17.45 6.53 23.60
CA ALA A 103 18.06 6.48 22.26
C ALA A 103 18.67 5.12 21.91
N GLU A 104 19.32 4.46 22.88
CA GLU A 104 19.91 3.13 22.70
C GLU A 104 18.85 2.06 22.40
N VAL A 105 17.77 2.05 23.19
CA VAL A 105 16.64 1.13 23.00
C VAL A 105 15.96 1.39 21.66
N LEU A 106 15.79 2.66 21.30
CA LEU A 106 15.18 3.08 20.05
C LEU A 106 15.99 2.60 18.82
N LEU A 107 17.31 2.71 18.85
CA LEU A 107 18.19 2.14 17.82
C LEU A 107 18.07 0.60 17.75
N ALA A 108 18.00 -0.07 18.89
CA ALA A 108 17.84 -1.53 18.94
C ALA A 108 16.48 -1.97 18.35
N LEU A 109 15.40 -1.23 18.64
CA LEU A 109 14.08 -1.45 18.06
C LEU A 109 14.09 -1.21 16.55
N ALA A 110 14.68 -0.11 16.09
CA ALA A 110 14.82 0.22 14.68
C ALA A 110 15.55 -0.89 13.89
N ARG A 111 16.66 -1.40 14.44
CA ARG A 111 17.39 -2.53 13.87
C ARG A 111 16.55 -3.80 13.78
N ARG A 112 15.79 -4.13 14.83
CA ARG A 112 14.93 -5.33 14.81
C ARG A 112 13.78 -5.20 13.83
N LEU A 113 13.22 -4.00 13.75
CA LEU A 113 12.22 -3.64 12.76
C LEU A 113 12.87 -3.40 11.39
N ASN A 114 14.18 -3.49 11.22
CA ASN A 114 14.84 -3.22 9.95
C ASN A 114 14.31 -1.93 9.26
N ILE A 115 14.15 -0.86 10.05
CA ILE A 115 13.73 0.48 9.60
C ILE A 115 14.72 1.52 10.08
N ASP A 116 14.70 2.68 9.42
CA ASP A 116 15.48 3.82 9.86
C ASP A 116 14.96 4.38 11.20
N VAL A 117 15.88 4.75 12.07
CA VAL A 117 15.58 5.30 13.40
C VAL A 117 14.76 6.59 13.32
N HIS A 118 15.00 7.41 12.29
CA HIS A 118 14.31 8.68 12.03
C HIS A 118 12.83 8.48 11.69
N LEU A 119 12.45 7.32 11.14
CA LEU A 119 11.05 6.97 10.87
C LEU A 119 10.25 6.81 12.17
N LEU A 120 10.85 6.11 13.14
CA LEU A 120 10.26 5.88 14.46
C LEU A 120 10.10 7.19 15.24
N THR A 121 11.14 8.03 15.25
CA THR A 121 11.15 9.27 16.05
C THR A 121 10.50 10.46 15.36
N GLY A 122 10.42 10.46 14.02
CA GLY A 122 10.12 11.66 13.25
C GLY A 122 11.19 12.75 13.34
N SER A 123 12.30 12.51 14.04
CA SER A 123 13.42 13.45 14.13
C SER A 123 14.25 13.35 12.86
N GLY A 124 14.49 14.49 12.19
CA GLY A 124 15.11 14.56 10.87
C GLY A 124 14.30 15.44 9.92
N PHE A 125 12.98 15.48 10.10
CA PHE A 125 12.15 16.46 9.40
C PHE A 125 12.42 17.87 9.95
N ASP A 126 13.27 18.62 9.26
CA ASP A 126 13.31 20.07 9.42
C ASP A 126 12.17 20.64 8.58
N SER A 127 11.18 21.25 9.23
CA SER A 127 10.10 21.98 8.55
C SER A 127 10.62 23.09 7.62
N ARG A 128 11.90 23.47 7.75
CA ARG A 128 12.58 24.39 6.82
C ARG A 128 12.99 23.75 5.49
N PHE A 129 13.07 22.43 5.37
CA PHE A 129 13.16 21.79 4.05
C PHE A 129 11.82 21.82 3.29
N ALA A 130 10.73 22.14 3.97
CA ALA A 130 9.45 22.53 3.35
C ALA A 130 9.36 24.05 3.08
N GLU A 131 10.39 24.86 3.36
CA GLU A 131 10.40 26.30 3.04
C GLU A 131 10.46 26.58 1.52
N SER A 132 10.70 25.57 0.68
CA SER A 132 10.07 25.56 -0.65
C SER A 132 9.50 24.18 -1.00
N THR A 133 8.17 24.06 -0.86
CA THR A 133 7.35 22.97 -1.42
C THR A 133 7.75 22.62 -2.86
N GLU A 134 8.19 23.63 -3.63
CA GLU A 134 8.69 23.50 -5.01
C GLU A 134 10.01 22.73 -5.12
N GLY A 135 11.00 23.01 -4.26
CA GLY A 135 12.32 22.37 -4.33
C GLY A 135 12.28 20.87 -4.02
N PHE A 136 11.42 20.47 -3.08
CA PHE A 136 11.20 19.04 -2.81
C PHE A 136 10.45 18.34 -3.96
N ALA A 137 9.45 18.99 -4.55
CA ALA A 137 8.77 18.45 -5.74
C ALA A 137 9.75 18.25 -6.92
N ASP A 138 10.67 19.19 -7.13
CA ASP A 138 11.69 19.08 -8.18
C ASP A 138 12.70 17.95 -7.89
N LEU A 139 13.14 17.81 -6.64
CA LEU A 139 13.99 16.68 -6.24
C LEU A 139 13.27 15.33 -6.40
N LEU A 140 11.98 15.24 -6.09
CA LEU A 140 11.20 14.01 -6.33
C LEU A 140 11.12 13.67 -7.83
N ARG A 141 10.87 14.68 -8.68
CA ARG A 141 10.83 14.52 -10.15
C ARG A 141 12.18 14.04 -10.68
N LEU A 142 13.29 14.63 -10.21
CA LEU A 142 14.65 14.27 -10.60
C LEU A 142 15.07 12.90 -10.07
N ALA A 143 14.79 12.60 -8.80
CA ALA A 143 15.39 11.48 -8.10
C ALA A 143 14.63 10.16 -8.20
N LEU A 144 13.35 10.18 -8.59
CA LEU A 144 12.70 9.00 -9.18
C LEU A 144 13.27 8.65 -10.58
N GLY A 145 14.20 9.47 -11.09
CA GLY A 145 15.18 9.14 -12.14
C GLY A 145 16.42 8.39 -11.63
N ASP A 146 17.51 8.37 -12.42
CA ASP A 146 18.65 7.44 -12.25
C ASP A 146 19.72 7.89 -11.23
N THR A 147 19.65 9.10 -10.67
CA THR A 147 20.64 9.60 -9.70
C THR A 147 20.30 9.19 -8.25
N PRO A 148 21.22 8.61 -7.49
CA PRO A 148 20.99 8.32 -6.07
C PRO A 148 21.09 9.62 -5.25
N PRO A 149 20.15 9.87 -4.32
CA PRO A 149 20.27 10.98 -3.39
C PRO A 149 21.26 10.65 -2.25
N ASP A 150 21.89 11.67 -1.67
CA ASP A 150 22.86 11.51 -0.56
C ASP A 150 22.18 10.90 0.68
N ALA A 151 22.78 9.84 1.24
CA ALA A 151 22.13 8.88 2.15
C ALA A 151 21.78 9.46 3.55
N ALA A 152 22.21 10.68 3.87
CA ALA A 152 22.01 11.29 5.17
C ALA A 152 20.72 12.14 5.30
N SER A 153 20.02 12.43 4.19
CA SER A 153 18.81 13.28 4.23
C SER A 153 17.52 12.44 4.35
N PRO A 154 16.55 12.83 5.20
CA PRO A 154 15.24 12.19 5.25
C PRO A 154 14.50 12.20 3.91
N VAL A 155 14.67 13.28 3.13
CA VAL A 155 14.15 13.39 1.75
C VAL A 155 14.76 12.31 0.86
N ALA A 156 16.08 12.12 0.93
CA ALA A 156 16.79 11.09 0.18
C ALA A 156 16.33 9.68 0.57
N SER A 157 16.15 9.43 1.87
CA SER A 157 15.65 8.17 2.41
C SER A 157 14.21 7.88 1.95
N TRP A 158 13.32 8.89 1.97
CA TRP A 158 11.96 8.79 1.45
C TRP A 158 11.97 8.44 -0.04
N ILE A 159 12.76 9.16 -0.85
CA ILE A 159 12.92 8.90 -2.28
C ILE A 159 13.43 7.48 -2.54
N ALA A 160 14.47 7.05 -1.83
CA ALA A 160 15.05 5.73 -1.99
C ALA A 160 14.03 4.62 -1.68
N ARG A 161 13.20 4.81 -0.65
CA ARG A 161 12.09 3.91 -0.31
C ARG A 161 10.99 3.93 -1.36
N ALA A 162 10.57 5.09 -1.87
CA ALA A 162 9.59 5.19 -2.95
C ALA A 162 10.08 4.50 -4.24
N ARG A 163 11.35 4.69 -4.62
CA ARG A 163 11.97 3.96 -5.75
C ARG A 163 11.98 2.46 -5.54
N ARG A 164 12.28 2.02 -4.32
CA ARG A 164 12.28 0.61 -3.97
C ARG A 164 10.86 0.05 -4.04
N ALA A 165 9.86 0.73 -3.49
CA ALA A 165 8.46 0.34 -3.56
C ALA A 165 8.00 0.18 -5.01
N LEU A 166 8.36 1.13 -5.89
CA LEU A 166 8.08 1.03 -7.33
C LEU A 166 8.74 -0.19 -7.97
N ARG A 167 10.04 -0.42 -7.72
CA ARG A 167 10.74 -1.60 -8.27
C ARG A 167 10.09 -2.91 -7.80
N GLU A 168 9.87 -3.07 -6.51
CA GLU A 168 9.24 -4.27 -5.94
C GLU A 168 7.81 -4.47 -6.48
N ALA A 169 7.05 -3.39 -6.66
CA ALA A 169 5.73 -3.47 -7.28
C ALA A 169 5.82 -3.98 -8.73
N LEU A 170 6.77 -3.47 -9.51
CA LEU A 170 6.98 -3.88 -10.90
C LEU A 170 7.57 -5.30 -11.02
N ASP A 171 8.42 -5.72 -10.07
CA ASP A 171 9.05 -7.05 -10.01
C ASP A 171 8.10 -8.13 -9.47
N CYS A 172 6.81 -7.80 -9.31
CA CYS A 172 5.76 -8.72 -8.85
C CYS A 172 6.01 -9.30 -7.45
N THR A 173 6.63 -8.53 -6.54
CA THR A 173 6.76 -8.84 -5.10
C THR A 173 5.79 -7.97 -4.27
N PRO A 174 4.46 -8.18 -4.40
CA PRO A 174 3.47 -7.28 -3.83
C PRO A 174 3.59 -7.13 -2.31
N ASP A 175 3.93 -8.19 -1.58
CA ASP A 175 4.07 -8.12 -0.11
C ASP A 175 5.25 -7.27 0.35
N ALA A 176 6.32 -7.20 -0.44
CA ALA A 176 7.47 -6.34 -0.15
C ALA A 176 7.14 -4.88 -0.49
N ALA A 177 6.51 -4.66 -1.65
CA ALA A 177 6.04 -3.34 -2.07
C ALA A 177 5.00 -2.76 -1.10
N ARG A 178 4.02 -3.57 -0.68
CA ARG A 178 2.97 -3.21 0.29
C ARG A 178 3.56 -2.65 1.58
N ARG A 179 4.48 -3.40 2.20
CA ARG A 179 5.18 -2.96 3.42
C ARG A 179 5.93 -1.64 3.24
N LEU A 180 6.57 -1.44 2.09
CA LEU A 180 7.26 -0.17 1.80
C LEU A 180 6.27 0.99 1.61
N VAL A 181 5.13 0.75 0.98
CA VAL A 181 4.07 1.76 0.81
C VAL A 181 3.45 2.11 2.16
N ASP A 182 3.19 1.12 3.02
CA ASP A 182 2.67 1.33 4.37
C ASP A 182 3.67 2.15 5.23
N ASP A 183 4.95 1.78 5.21
CA ASP A 183 6.04 2.53 5.87
C ASP A 183 6.15 3.98 5.34
N LEU A 184 5.95 4.20 4.04
CA LEU A 184 5.95 5.53 3.43
C LEU A 184 4.71 6.34 3.79
N ALA A 185 3.52 5.74 3.85
CA ALA A 185 2.28 6.42 4.17
C ALA A 185 2.29 7.04 5.58
N LEU A 186 3.06 6.46 6.50
CA LEU A 186 3.26 6.98 7.86
C LEU A 186 4.39 8.00 7.99
N ASP A 187 5.18 8.20 6.94
CA ASP A 187 6.29 9.14 6.97
C ASP A 187 5.78 10.59 7.00
N PRO A 188 6.27 11.45 7.90
CA PRO A 188 5.88 12.87 7.94
C PRO A 188 6.07 13.61 6.60
N LEU A 189 7.03 13.20 5.76
CA LEU A 189 7.26 13.76 4.44
C LEU A 189 6.15 13.45 3.43
N THR A 190 5.31 12.46 3.69
CA THR A 190 4.21 12.12 2.79
C THR A 190 3.12 13.19 2.80
N ALA A 191 2.91 13.86 3.93
CA ALA A 191 1.96 14.96 4.06
C ALA A 191 2.59 16.34 3.77
N SER A 192 3.89 16.39 3.42
CA SER A 192 4.58 17.68 3.26
C SER A 192 4.28 18.36 1.93
N THR A 193 3.99 17.61 0.86
CA THR A 193 3.62 18.16 -0.45
C THR A 193 2.54 17.33 -1.15
N PRO A 194 1.76 17.93 -2.08
CA PRO A 194 0.84 17.17 -2.91
C PRO A 194 1.54 16.05 -3.69
N ALA A 195 2.74 16.30 -4.20
CA ALA A 195 3.49 15.33 -5.01
C ALA A 195 3.86 14.06 -4.23
N THR A 196 4.19 14.15 -2.92
CA THR A 196 4.46 12.94 -2.13
C THR A 196 3.21 12.18 -1.77
N LEU A 197 2.14 12.88 -1.38
CA LEU A 197 0.86 12.25 -1.08
C LEU A 197 0.36 11.46 -2.29
N GLU A 198 0.31 12.11 -3.45
CA GLU A 198 -0.16 11.50 -4.68
C GLU A 198 0.77 10.38 -5.18
N ALA A 199 2.08 10.48 -4.93
CA ALA A 199 3.00 9.38 -5.22
C ALA A 199 2.67 8.13 -4.41
N ILE A 200 2.27 8.27 -3.14
CA ILE A 200 1.83 7.13 -2.32
C ILE A 200 0.52 6.56 -2.81
N GLU A 201 -0.44 7.39 -3.20
CA GLU A 201 -1.72 6.93 -3.76
C GLU A 201 -1.53 6.14 -5.06
N VAL A 202 -0.65 6.61 -5.94
CA VAL A 202 -0.31 5.87 -7.17
C VAL A 202 0.40 4.55 -6.85
N LEU A 203 1.34 4.54 -5.90
CA LEU A 203 2.04 3.32 -5.49
C LEU A 203 1.09 2.31 -4.85
N ASP A 204 0.20 2.74 -3.95
CA ASP A 204 -0.81 1.90 -3.31
C ASP A 204 -1.75 1.23 -4.34
N ALA A 205 -2.24 2.02 -5.29
CA ALA A 205 -3.09 1.53 -6.37
C ALA A 205 -2.33 0.57 -7.30
N LEU A 206 -1.05 0.83 -7.56
CA LEU A 206 -0.18 -0.04 -8.37
C LEU A 206 0.08 -1.38 -7.67
N VAL A 207 0.38 -1.39 -6.37
CA VAL A 207 0.53 -2.63 -5.59
C VAL A 207 -0.79 -3.41 -5.61
N THR A 208 -1.92 -2.74 -5.39
CA THR A 208 -3.26 -3.34 -5.45
C THR A 208 -3.57 -3.96 -6.82
N LEU A 209 -3.15 -3.29 -7.91
CA LEU A 209 -3.24 -3.85 -9.26
C LEU A 209 -2.48 -5.17 -9.38
N TRP A 210 -1.27 -5.25 -8.82
CA TRP A 210 -0.46 -6.47 -8.91
C TRP A 210 -0.87 -7.58 -7.94
N GLU A 211 -1.56 -7.26 -6.86
CA GLU A 211 -2.21 -8.25 -5.99
C GLU A 211 -3.43 -8.89 -6.67
N LYS A 212 -4.33 -8.06 -7.20
CA LYS A 212 -5.64 -8.51 -7.73
C LYS A 212 -5.58 -8.92 -9.20
N ARG A 213 -4.72 -8.26 -9.98
CA ARG A 213 -4.39 -8.50 -11.39
C ARG A 213 -5.62 -8.64 -12.29
N ASN A 214 -6.59 -7.76 -12.12
CA ASN A 214 -7.85 -7.80 -12.85
C ASN A 214 -8.25 -6.42 -13.36
N ALA A 215 -9.26 -6.41 -14.25
CA ALA A 215 -9.75 -5.19 -14.87
C ALA A 215 -10.30 -4.16 -13.86
N ALA A 216 -10.89 -4.62 -12.75
CA ALA A 216 -11.39 -3.73 -11.71
C ALA A 216 -10.26 -2.97 -11.01
N ALA A 217 -9.17 -3.67 -10.66
CA ALA A 217 -8.00 -3.04 -10.07
C ALA A 217 -7.27 -2.13 -11.08
N ALA A 218 -7.24 -2.50 -12.37
CA ALA A 218 -6.71 -1.63 -13.41
C ALA A 218 -7.54 -0.35 -13.54
N SER A 219 -8.87 -0.46 -13.54
CA SER A 219 -9.78 0.70 -13.57
C SER A 219 -9.56 1.61 -12.36
N ALA A 220 -9.43 1.05 -11.15
CA ALA A 220 -9.16 1.83 -9.96
C ALA A 220 -7.82 2.59 -10.04
N LEU A 221 -6.76 1.96 -10.55
CA LEU A 221 -5.48 2.65 -10.78
C LEU A 221 -5.62 3.77 -11.82
N ILE A 222 -6.39 3.55 -12.90
CA ILE A 222 -6.67 4.59 -13.91
C ILE A 222 -7.44 5.76 -13.31
N ASP A 223 -8.40 5.48 -12.42
CA ASP A 223 -9.13 6.51 -11.68
C ASP A 223 -8.14 7.36 -10.88
N VAL A 224 -7.26 6.74 -10.08
CA VAL A 224 -6.20 7.43 -9.32
C VAL A 224 -5.34 8.31 -10.22
N LEU A 225 -4.79 7.74 -11.31
CA LEU A 225 -3.95 8.49 -12.26
C LEU A 225 -4.66 9.69 -12.90
N SER A 226 -5.99 9.69 -12.99
CA SER A 226 -6.74 10.80 -13.60
C SER A 226 -6.78 12.07 -12.76
N TRP A 227 -6.53 11.98 -11.45
CA TRP A 227 -6.54 13.13 -10.54
C TRP A 227 -5.22 13.37 -9.80
N THR A 228 -4.28 12.41 -9.78
CA THR A 228 -2.96 12.58 -9.13
C THR A 228 -1.93 13.32 -10.01
N THR A 229 -2.25 14.52 -10.49
CA THR A 229 -1.45 15.25 -11.50
C THR A 229 -0.09 15.75 -11.02
N ASP A 230 0.10 15.91 -9.71
CA ASP A 230 1.37 16.29 -9.08
C ASP A 230 2.31 15.10 -8.83
N ALA A 231 1.79 13.86 -8.91
CA ALA A 231 2.61 12.66 -8.80
C ALA A 231 3.74 12.64 -9.86
N PRO A 232 4.95 12.17 -9.51
CA PRO A 232 6.09 12.17 -10.43
C PRO A 232 5.83 11.42 -11.73
N GLU A 233 6.23 12.02 -12.85
CA GLU A 233 5.87 11.52 -14.19
C GLU A 233 6.36 10.09 -14.46
N ARG A 234 7.58 9.74 -14.04
CA ARG A 234 8.12 8.38 -14.18
C ARG A 234 7.25 7.35 -13.45
N LEU A 235 6.74 7.69 -12.27
CA LEU A 235 5.83 6.82 -11.50
C LEU A 235 4.47 6.69 -12.19
N ARG A 236 3.86 7.82 -12.59
CA ARG A 236 2.59 7.84 -13.35
C ARG A 236 2.69 7.00 -14.62
N ARG A 237 3.79 7.13 -15.37
CA ARG A 237 4.07 6.37 -16.60
C ARG A 237 4.17 4.86 -16.33
N ALA A 238 4.98 4.46 -15.36
CA ALA A 238 5.14 3.05 -15.01
C ALA A 238 3.82 2.41 -14.52
N ALA A 239 3.02 3.17 -13.78
CA ALA A 239 1.70 2.74 -13.33
C ALA A 239 0.71 2.57 -14.50
N LEU A 240 0.69 3.52 -15.45
CA LEU A 240 -0.14 3.43 -16.65
C LEU A 240 0.28 2.24 -17.53
N GLU A 241 1.59 2.00 -17.71
CA GLU A 241 2.11 0.82 -18.40
C GLU A 241 1.58 -0.49 -17.81
N ALA A 242 1.62 -0.61 -16.48
CA ALA A 242 1.13 -1.79 -15.78
C ALA A 242 -0.38 -1.99 -16.00
N ALA A 243 -1.18 -0.93 -15.89
CA ALA A 243 -2.63 -0.98 -16.15
C ALA A 243 -2.94 -1.42 -17.59
N VAL A 244 -2.25 -0.81 -18.57
CA VAL A 244 -2.41 -1.15 -19.99
C VAL A 244 -2.04 -2.61 -20.26
N ALA A 245 -0.92 -3.08 -19.70
CA ALA A 245 -0.48 -4.46 -19.85
C ALA A 245 -1.51 -5.44 -19.27
N VAL A 246 -2.03 -5.18 -18.06
CA VAL A 246 -3.07 -6.02 -17.43
C VAL A 246 -4.33 -6.08 -18.29
N LEU A 247 -4.82 -4.94 -18.78
CA LEU A 247 -6.02 -4.88 -19.61
C LEU A 247 -5.83 -5.61 -20.96
N VAL A 248 -4.70 -5.41 -21.65
CA VAL A 248 -4.43 -6.08 -22.92
C VAL A 248 -4.29 -7.58 -22.75
N MET A 249 -3.53 -8.04 -21.75
CA MET A 249 -3.38 -9.47 -21.48
C MET A 249 -4.71 -10.12 -21.06
N GLY A 250 -5.61 -9.34 -20.44
CA GLY A 250 -6.99 -9.71 -20.14
C GLY A 250 -7.96 -9.69 -21.33
N GLY A 251 -7.49 -9.37 -22.54
CA GLY A 251 -8.33 -9.32 -23.74
C GLY A 251 -9.21 -8.07 -23.84
N MET A 252 -8.83 -6.98 -23.17
CA MET A 252 -9.58 -5.71 -23.14
C MET A 252 -8.81 -4.55 -23.80
N PRO A 253 -8.43 -4.62 -25.08
CA PRO A 253 -7.61 -3.60 -25.75
C PRO A 253 -8.31 -2.25 -25.88
N VAL A 254 -9.63 -2.24 -26.03
CA VAL A 254 -10.43 -0.99 -26.11
C VAL A 254 -10.37 -0.25 -24.76
N ALA A 255 -10.54 -0.98 -23.65
CA ALA A 255 -10.39 -0.40 -22.31
C ALA A 255 -8.96 0.10 -22.07
N ALA A 256 -7.94 -0.63 -22.52
CA ALA A 256 -6.55 -0.20 -22.41
C ALA A 256 -6.26 1.10 -23.17
N ARG A 257 -6.83 1.28 -24.37
CA ARG A 257 -6.75 2.56 -25.10
C ARG A 257 -7.53 3.68 -24.40
N GLY A 258 -8.73 3.36 -23.91
CA GLY A 258 -9.55 4.29 -23.12
C GLY A 258 -8.83 4.78 -21.87
N ALA A 259 -8.03 3.93 -21.23
CA ALA A 259 -7.17 4.29 -20.10
C ALA A 259 -6.17 5.40 -20.45
N VAL A 260 -5.46 5.27 -21.57
CA VAL A 260 -4.49 6.28 -22.03
C VAL A 260 -5.20 7.61 -22.33
N VAL A 261 -6.34 7.57 -23.01
CA VAL A 261 -7.13 8.78 -23.31
C VAL A 261 -7.61 9.45 -22.03
N ARG A 262 -8.10 8.66 -21.06
CA ARG A 262 -8.63 9.17 -19.79
C ARG A 262 -7.56 9.78 -18.90
N VAL A 263 -6.39 9.16 -18.80
CA VAL A 263 -5.26 9.72 -18.04
C VAL A 263 -4.67 10.95 -18.75
N GLY A 264 -4.78 11.01 -20.08
CA GLY A 264 -4.35 12.15 -20.89
C GLY A 264 -2.86 12.51 -20.75
N PRO A 265 -1.91 11.55 -20.73
CA PRO A 265 -0.51 11.89 -20.60
C PRO A 265 -0.01 12.62 -21.86
N SER A 266 0.88 13.59 -21.68
CA SER A 266 1.50 14.34 -22.79
C SER A 266 2.33 13.43 -23.72
N GLN A 267 2.91 12.37 -23.16
CA GLN A 267 3.70 11.35 -23.86
C GLN A 267 3.43 9.97 -23.27
N VAL A 268 3.58 8.92 -24.08
CA VAL A 268 3.52 7.53 -23.62
C VAL A 268 4.81 6.79 -23.92
N SER A 269 5.13 5.81 -23.08
CA SER A 269 6.30 4.97 -23.29
C SER A 269 6.20 4.14 -24.57
N GLU A 270 7.36 3.74 -25.09
CA GLU A 270 7.42 2.84 -26.24
C GLU A 270 6.80 1.48 -25.90
N THR A 271 7.00 1.02 -24.66
CA THR A 271 6.34 -0.15 -24.09
C THR A 271 4.82 -0.10 -24.26
N THR A 272 4.18 0.97 -23.80
CA THR A 272 2.72 1.17 -23.93
C THR A 272 2.29 1.14 -25.39
N ARG A 273 3.03 1.84 -26.27
CA ARG A 273 2.70 1.92 -27.70
C ARG A 273 2.77 0.56 -28.38
N VAL A 274 3.82 -0.22 -28.12
CA VAL A 274 4.01 -1.56 -28.68
C VAL A 274 2.94 -2.53 -28.18
N ILE A 275 2.61 -2.49 -26.88
CA ILE A 275 1.55 -3.32 -26.30
C ILE A 275 0.19 -3.02 -26.96
N LEU A 276 -0.16 -1.75 -27.14
CA LEU A 276 -1.43 -1.35 -27.73
C LEU A 276 -1.50 -1.60 -29.25
N SER A 277 -0.41 -1.37 -29.98
CA SER A 277 -0.34 -1.67 -31.42
C SER A 277 -0.52 -3.17 -31.67
N TRP A 278 0.16 -3.99 -30.86
CA TRP A 278 0.02 -5.44 -30.88
C TRP A 278 -1.41 -5.89 -30.61
N ALA A 279 -2.04 -5.34 -29.55
CA ALA A 279 -3.39 -5.71 -29.18
C ALA A 279 -4.41 -5.38 -30.28
N THR A 280 -4.18 -4.28 -31.00
CA THR A 280 -5.03 -3.86 -32.13
C THR A 280 -4.96 -4.87 -33.26
N ALA A 281 -3.76 -5.31 -33.63
CA ALA A 281 -3.54 -6.33 -34.65
C ALA A 281 -4.13 -7.70 -34.24
N ARG A 282 -3.98 -8.08 -32.96
CA ARG A 282 -4.42 -9.39 -32.45
C ARG A 282 -5.94 -9.51 -32.30
N PHE A 283 -6.61 -8.44 -31.88
CA PHE A 283 -8.05 -8.47 -31.54
C PHE A 283 -8.93 -7.76 -32.58
N GLY A 284 -8.38 -7.35 -33.72
CA GLY A 284 -9.15 -6.72 -34.81
C GLY A 284 -9.78 -5.37 -34.42
N GLY A 285 -9.19 -4.67 -33.45
CA GLY A 285 -9.71 -3.38 -32.98
C GLY A 285 -9.48 -2.26 -34.00
N ASN A 286 -10.41 -1.30 -34.08
CA ASN A 286 -10.21 -0.12 -34.90
C ASN A 286 -9.20 0.82 -34.23
N ALA A 287 -8.17 1.28 -34.94
CA ALA A 287 -7.10 2.13 -34.42
C ALA A 287 -7.54 3.60 -34.20
N ALA A 288 -8.78 3.82 -33.77
CA ALA A 288 -9.50 5.07 -34.00
C ALA A 288 -8.98 6.30 -33.21
N ALA A 289 -8.27 6.10 -32.09
CA ALA A 289 -7.69 7.20 -31.32
C ALA A 289 -6.16 7.25 -31.53
N PRO A 290 -5.61 8.39 -32.01
CA PRO A 290 -4.18 8.60 -32.04
C PRO A 290 -3.60 8.47 -30.63
N LEU A 291 -2.53 7.70 -30.47
CA LEU A 291 -1.80 7.65 -29.20
C LEU A 291 -0.91 8.90 -29.07
N PRO A 292 -0.66 9.39 -27.84
CA PRO A 292 0.31 10.44 -27.61
C PRO A 292 1.71 10.06 -28.15
N PRO A 293 2.57 11.07 -28.41
CA PRO A 293 3.94 10.83 -28.88
C PRO A 293 4.77 10.03 -27.87
N SER A 294 5.87 9.42 -28.35
CA SER A 294 6.81 8.68 -27.51
C SER A 294 7.58 9.62 -26.63
N HIS A 295 7.91 9.14 -25.43
CA HIS A 295 8.99 9.73 -24.69
C HIS A 295 10.33 9.58 -25.43
N ALA A 296 11.15 10.64 -25.42
CA ALA A 296 12.47 10.63 -26.04
C ALA A 296 13.46 9.76 -25.24
N ASP A 297 13.40 9.84 -23.91
CA ASP A 297 14.21 9.01 -23.01
C ASP A 297 13.61 7.60 -22.91
N LEU A 298 14.25 6.65 -23.59
CA LEU A 298 13.86 5.24 -23.59
C LEU A 298 14.44 4.54 -22.37
N THR A 299 13.59 3.83 -21.63
CA THR A 299 14.04 2.89 -20.59
C THR A 299 14.60 1.62 -21.22
N ALA A 300 15.32 0.80 -20.45
CA ALA A 300 15.77 -0.52 -20.92
C ALA A 300 14.58 -1.38 -21.42
N ARG A 301 13.44 -1.32 -20.70
CA ARG A 301 12.19 -1.99 -21.09
C ARG A 301 11.69 -1.49 -22.44
N ASP A 302 11.70 -0.18 -22.67
CA ASP A 302 11.31 0.41 -23.97
C ASP A 302 12.17 -0.08 -25.12
N VAL A 303 13.49 -0.22 -24.91
CA VAL A 303 14.40 -0.78 -25.91
C VAL A 303 14.06 -2.23 -26.21
N ALA A 304 13.74 -3.03 -25.19
CA ALA A 304 13.34 -4.42 -25.37
C ALA A 304 12.02 -4.56 -26.14
N PHE A 305 10.99 -3.76 -25.82
CA PHE A 305 9.73 -3.74 -26.57
C PHE A 305 9.90 -3.23 -28.01
N ARG A 306 10.79 -2.25 -28.23
CA ARG A 306 11.14 -1.80 -29.58
C ARG A 306 11.84 -2.89 -30.39
N LEU A 307 12.73 -3.66 -29.76
CA LEU A 307 13.35 -4.82 -30.40
C LEU A 307 12.30 -5.88 -30.76
N PHE A 308 11.39 -6.20 -29.85
CA PHE A 308 10.26 -7.10 -30.12
C PHE A 308 9.49 -6.64 -31.38
N ALA A 309 9.11 -5.37 -31.44
CA ALA A 309 8.36 -4.82 -32.58
C ALA A 309 9.15 -4.93 -33.89
N ARG A 310 10.46 -4.68 -33.86
CA ARG A 310 11.35 -4.80 -35.04
C ARG A 310 11.48 -6.25 -35.51
N LEU A 311 11.76 -7.18 -34.60
CA LEU A 311 11.89 -8.61 -34.95
C LEU A 311 10.60 -9.15 -35.54
N HIS A 312 9.46 -8.79 -34.95
CA HIS A 312 8.16 -9.16 -35.50
C HIS A 312 7.93 -8.57 -36.90
N ALA A 313 8.26 -7.30 -37.13
CA ALA A 313 8.17 -6.69 -38.45
C ALA A 313 9.07 -7.35 -39.51
N GLN A 314 10.17 -7.98 -39.08
CA GLN A 314 11.07 -8.78 -39.91
C GLN A 314 10.59 -10.22 -40.13
N GLY A 315 9.41 -10.58 -39.64
CA GLY A 315 8.80 -11.90 -39.84
C GLY A 315 9.08 -12.92 -38.74
N ALA A 316 9.73 -12.54 -37.63
CA ALA A 316 9.83 -13.44 -36.49
C ALA A 316 8.45 -13.70 -35.89
N SER A 317 8.19 -14.94 -35.45
CA SER A 317 6.94 -15.23 -34.76
C SER A 317 6.84 -14.42 -33.46
N PRO A 318 5.62 -14.06 -32.99
CA PRO A 318 5.45 -13.22 -31.81
C PRO A 318 6.08 -13.81 -30.56
N SER A 319 6.00 -15.13 -30.39
CA SER A 319 6.63 -15.84 -29.29
C SER A 319 8.16 -15.78 -29.36
N GLN A 320 8.76 -15.95 -30.54
CA GLN A 320 10.21 -15.84 -30.71
C GLN A 320 10.69 -14.41 -30.42
N ALA A 321 10.05 -13.40 -31.02
CA ALA A 321 10.40 -12.01 -30.81
C ALA A 321 10.31 -11.61 -29.32
N ALA A 322 9.26 -12.07 -28.63
CA ALA A 322 9.06 -11.74 -27.22
C ALA A 322 10.03 -12.49 -26.31
N HIS A 323 10.37 -13.73 -26.65
CA HIS A 323 11.39 -14.50 -25.94
C HIS A 323 12.77 -13.85 -26.07
N THR A 324 13.16 -13.41 -27.27
CA THR A 324 14.42 -12.69 -27.49
C THR A 324 14.46 -11.36 -26.73
N ALA A 325 13.37 -10.60 -26.73
CA ALA A 325 13.28 -9.37 -25.95
C ALA A 325 13.42 -9.64 -24.44
N ALA A 326 12.69 -10.64 -23.92
CA ALA A 326 12.76 -11.02 -22.51
C ALA A 326 14.15 -11.49 -22.07
N ALA A 327 14.92 -12.14 -22.96
CA ALA A 327 16.28 -12.56 -22.67
C ALA A 327 17.26 -11.39 -22.43
N LEU A 328 16.96 -10.18 -22.91
CA LEU A 328 17.78 -8.98 -22.63
C LEU A 328 17.58 -8.44 -21.22
N LEU A 329 16.40 -8.68 -20.63
CA LEU A 329 16.01 -8.19 -19.32
C LEU A 329 15.30 -9.33 -18.55
N PRO A 330 16.05 -10.36 -18.13
CA PRO A 330 15.46 -11.55 -17.52
C PRO A 330 14.73 -11.23 -16.21
N GLU A 331 15.12 -10.15 -15.52
CA GLU A 331 14.51 -9.70 -14.27
C GLU A 331 13.25 -8.83 -14.49
N ASP A 332 12.96 -8.38 -15.72
CA ASP A 332 11.78 -7.54 -15.98
C ASP A 332 10.51 -8.40 -16.01
N ALA A 333 9.76 -8.37 -14.91
CA ALA A 333 8.58 -9.21 -14.73
C ALA A 333 7.45 -8.90 -15.73
N LEU A 334 7.32 -7.66 -16.20
CA LEU A 334 6.32 -7.31 -17.21
C LEU A 334 6.65 -7.96 -18.55
N LEU A 335 7.92 -7.87 -18.97
CA LEU A 335 8.40 -8.45 -20.22
C LEU A 335 8.36 -9.98 -20.18
N ALA A 336 8.75 -10.60 -19.07
CA ALA A 336 8.63 -12.04 -18.86
C ALA A 336 7.18 -12.53 -19.00
N ARG A 337 6.23 -11.81 -18.40
CA ARG A 337 4.79 -12.15 -18.48
C ARG A 337 4.21 -11.91 -19.85
N TRP A 338 4.60 -10.81 -20.51
CA TRP A 338 4.21 -10.54 -21.88
C TRP A 338 4.68 -11.66 -22.83
N SER A 339 5.93 -12.09 -22.69
CA SER A 339 6.50 -13.20 -23.43
C SER A 339 5.75 -14.51 -23.20
N ALA A 340 5.46 -14.85 -21.93
CA ALA A 340 4.66 -16.03 -21.59
C ALA A 340 3.23 -15.97 -22.18
N TRP A 341 2.59 -14.80 -22.16
CA TRP A 341 1.25 -14.60 -22.73
C TRP A 341 1.22 -14.77 -24.26
N LEU A 342 2.32 -14.45 -24.96
CA LEU A 342 2.47 -14.62 -26.40
C LEU A 342 2.88 -16.03 -26.83
N GLY A 343 3.29 -16.89 -25.89
CA GLY A 343 3.68 -18.27 -26.15
C GLY A 343 2.57 -19.13 -26.78
N PRO A 344 2.92 -20.31 -27.32
CA PRO A 344 1.95 -21.20 -27.95
C PRO A 344 0.83 -21.54 -26.97
N ARG A 345 -0.41 -21.18 -27.32
CA ARG A 345 -1.61 -21.59 -26.56
C ARG A 345 -1.87 -23.09 -26.78
N GLY A 346 -1.06 -23.94 -26.17
CA GLY A 346 -1.22 -25.39 -26.16
C GLY A 346 -1.39 -25.90 -24.74
N SER A 347 -2.55 -26.50 -24.45
CA SER A 347 -2.94 -27.18 -23.19
C SER A 347 -3.11 -26.30 -21.94
N GLY A 348 -4.34 -25.84 -21.69
CA GLY A 348 -4.86 -25.62 -20.32
C GLY A 348 -4.10 -24.67 -19.39
N ALA A 349 -3.19 -23.81 -19.90
CA ALA A 349 -2.50 -22.84 -19.07
C ALA A 349 -3.54 -21.92 -18.42
N PRO A 350 -3.53 -21.78 -17.09
CA PRO A 350 -4.45 -20.87 -16.43
C PRO A 350 -4.24 -19.46 -16.98
N PRO A 351 -5.28 -18.58 -16.94
CA PRO A 351 -5.12 -17.21 -17.38
C PRO A 351 -3.88 -16.58 -16.72
N PRO A 352 -3.17 -15.65 -17.38
CA PRO A 352 -1.88 -15.05 -16.96
C PRO A 352 -1.92 -14.30 -15.60
N PHE A 353 -3.02 -14.47 -14.86
CA PHE A 353 -3.39 -13.82 -13.62
C PHE A 353 -3.72 -14.82 -12.49
N GLN A 354 -3.61 -16.14 -12.69
CA GLN A 354 -3.56 -17.05 -11.53
C GLN A 354 -2.24 -16.82 -10.78
N GLY A 355 -2.37 -16.39 -9.52
CA GLY A 355 -1.31 -15.84 -8.70
C GLY A 355 -0.06 -16.70 -8.63
N CYS A 356 1.09 -16.04 -8.59
CA CYS A 356 2.35 -16.65 -8.16
C CYS A 356 2.19 -17.11 -6.71
N ARG A 357 1.67 -18.32 -6.49
CA ARG A 357 1.97 -19.03 -5.24
C ARG A 357 3.42 -19.45 -5.36
N ARG A 358 4.33 -18.69 -4.73
CA ARG A 358 5.67 -19.21 -4.47
C ARG A 358 5.49 -20.52 -3.70
N GLY A 359 6.14 -21.57 -4.20
CA GLY A 359 6.25 -22.82 -3.47
C GLY A 359 6.90 -22.55 -2.12
N GLU A 360 6.15 -22.75 -1.06
CA GLU A 360 6.71 -23.08 0.24
C GLU A 360 7.39 -24.45 0.08
N LYS A 361 8.72 -24.46 0.19
CA LYS A 361 9.50 -25.64 0.55
C LYS A 361 10.07 -25.40 1.93
#